data_AF-A0A969Q1E5-F1
#
_entry.id   AF-A0A969Q1E5-F1
#
_cell.length_a   1.000
_cell.length_b   1.000
_cell.length_c   1.000
_cell.angle_alpha   90.00
_cell.angle_beta   90.00
_cell.angle_gamma   90.00
#
_symmetry.space_group_name_H-M   'P 1'
#
loop_
_entity.id
_entity.type
_entity.pdbx_description
1 polymer ?
#
loop_
_entity_poly.entity_id
_entity_poly.type
_entity_poly.pdbx_seq_one_letter_code
_entity_poly.pdbx_strand_id
1 'polypeptide(L)'
;MWPLYFGRAGARERLNKWPAAQADFRLAKAAAPNQPNVLNALGYALAVRGENVDEALEMLRTAVRLRPNSASILDSLGWAQFKSGRYEEAVATLERAAGMNGSIAEISDHLGDAYWRTGRLQQARLEWGRALRLVQTDVEKAALQQKITNGMAPL
;
A
#
# COMPACT_ATOMS: atom_id res chain seq x y z
N MET A 1 4.49 -23.07 -12.35
CA MET A 1 4.72 -22.05 -13.41
C MET A 1 4.52 -20.61 -12.93
N TRP A 2 3.58 -20.30 -12.01
CA TRP A 2 3.37 -18.93 -11.53
C TRP A 2 4.60 -18.21 -10.93
N PRO A 3 5.57 -18.86 -10.23
CA PRO A 3 6.71 -18.14 -9.65
C PRO A 3 7.62 -17.50 -10.69
N LEU A 4 7.74 -18.11 -11.88
CA LEU A 4 8.53 -17.57 -12.99
C LEU A 4 7.91 -16.29 -13.55
N TYR A 5 6.60 -16.31 -13.81
CA TYR A 5 5.87 -15.12 -14.27
C TYR A 5 5.92 -14.03 -13.21
N PHE A 6 5.71 -14.36 -11.93
CA PHE A 6 5.74 -13.40 -10.84
C PHE A 6 7.12 -12.75 -10.65
N GLY A 7 8.19 -13.54 -10.68
CA GLY A 7 9.56 -13.03 -10.58
C GLY A 7 9.93 -12.12 -11.76
N ARG A 8 9.56 -12.51 -12.98
CA ARG A 8 9.81 -11.69 -14.18
C ARG A 8 8.99 -10.41 -14.18
N ALA A 9 7.73 -10.46 -13.72
CA ALA A 9 6.89 -9.29 -13.54
C ALA A 9 7.55 -8.27 -12.62
N GLY A 10 7.99 -8.69 -11.42
CA GLY A 10 8.68 -7.81 -10.47
C GLY A 10 9.99 -7.23 -11.01
N ALA A 11 10.76 -8.00 -11.79
CA ALA A 11 11.97 -7.49 -12.44
C ALA A 11 11.65 -6.42 -13.50
N ARG A 12 10.62 -6.65 -14.32
CA ARG A 12 10.17 -5.68 -15.33
C ARG A 12 9.60 -4.42 -14.70
N GLU A 13 8.90 -4.56 -13.58
CA GLU A 13 8.34 -3.43 -12.82
C GLU A 13 9.45 -2.51 -12.29
N ARG A 14 10.51 -3.07 -11.68
CA ARG A 14 11.71 -2.32 -11.27
C ARG A 14 12.46 -1.65 -12.43
N LEU A 15 12.33 -2.18 -13.65
CA LEU A 15 12.91 -1.61 -14.86
C LEU A 15 11.98 -0.59 -15.56
N ASN A 16 10.89 -0.18 -14.90
CA ASN A 16 9.86 0.72 -15.45
C ASN A 16 9.19 0.19 -16.74
N LYS A 17 9.21 -1.13 -16.97
CA LYS A 17 8.57 -1.79 -18.13
C LYS A 17 7.16 -2.25 -17.78
N TRP A 18 6.29 -1.31 -17.39
CA TRP A 18 4.99 -1.61 -16.82
C TRP A 18 4.07 -2.50 -17.70
N PRO A 19 3.87 -2.24 -19.00
CA PRO A 19 3.00 -3.10 -19.81
C PRO A 19 3.44 -4.58 -19.81
N ALA A 20 4.75 -4.82 -19.88
CA ALA A 20 5.31 -6.17 -19.85
C ALA A 20 5.25 -6.80 -18.44
N ALA A 21 5.38 -5.98 -17.39
CA ALA A 21 5.21 -6.44 -16.00
C ALA A 21 3.76 -6.84 -15.72
N GLN A 22 2.80 -6.00 -16.12
CA GLN A 22 1.37 -6.25 -15.96
C GLN A 22 0.93 -7.54 -16.68
N ALA A 23 1.41 -7.76 -17.91
CA ALA A 23 1.15 -8.99 -18.65
C ALA A 23 1.65 -10.24 -17.89
N ASP A 24 2.86 -10.18 -17.33
CA ASP A 24 3.41 -11.28 -16.54
C ASP A 24 2.67 -11.48 -15.21
N PHE A 25 2.29 -10.40 -14.52
CA PHE A 25 1.47 -10.51 -13.32
C PHE A 25 0.12 -11.17 -13.61
N ARG A 26 -0.52 -10.84 -14.74
CA ARG A 26 -1.75 -11.50 -15.17
C ARG A 26 -1.55 -12.98 -15.48
N LEU A 27 -0.43 -13.36 -16.11
CA LEU A 27 -0.07 -14.77 -16.29
C LEU A 27 0.17 -15.48 -14.96
N ALA A 28 0.83 -14.83 -14.00
CA ALA A 28 1.02 -15.37 -12.66
C ALA A 28 -0.33 -15.58 -11.95
N LYS A 29 -1.26 -14.61 -12.06
CA LYS A 29 -2.63 -14.71 -11.51
C LYS A 29 -3.40 -15.85 -12.17
N ALA A 30 -3.37 -15.96 -13.49
CA ALA A 30 -4.03 -17.06 -14.20
C ALA A 30 -3.50 -18.44 -13.77
N ALA A 31 -2.19 -18.55 -13.57
CA ALA A 31 -1.56 -19.79 -13.12
C ALA A 31 -1.76 -20.10 -11.62
N ALA A 32 -2.14 -19.11 -10.80
CA ALA A 32 -2.38 -19.26 -9.37
C ALA A 32 -3.39 -18.20 -8.86
N PRO A 33 -4.69 -18.39 -9.13
CA PRO A 33 -5.71 -17.36 -8.95
C PRO A 33 -5.93 -16.95 -7.50
N ASN A 34 -5.65 -17.85 -6.56
CA ASN A 34 -5.81 -17.63 -5.11
C ASN A 34 -4.45 -17.51 -4.40
N GLN A 35 -3.40 -17.02 -5.06
CA GLN A 35 -2.12 -16.81 -4.41
C GLN A 35 -2.03 -15.37 -3.84
N PRO A 36 -2.07 -15.17 -2.51
CA PRO A 36 -2.07 -13.85 -1.87
C PRO A 36 -0.99 -12.88 -2.37
N ASN A 37 0.28 -13.31 -2.54
CA ASN A 37 1.33 -12.36 -2.96
C ASN A 37 1.13 -11.89 -4.42
N VAL A 38 0.60 -12.75 -5.29
CA VAL A 38 0.33 -12.40 -6.69
C VAL A 38 -0.81 -11.39 -6.75
N LEU A 39 -1.91 -11.68 -6.04
CA LEU A 39 -3.05 -10.78 -5.93
C LEU A 39 -2.64 -9.43 -5.32
N ASN A 40 -1.84 -9.46 -4.24
CA ASN A 40 -1.34 -8.26 -3.58
C ASN A 40 -0.49 -7.41 -4.51
N ALA A 41 0.53 -7.99 -5.16
CA ALA A 41 1.44 -7.24 -6.00
C ALA A 41 0.75 -6.62 -7.22
N LEU A 42 -0.09 -7.40 -7.92
CA LEU A 42 -0.82 -6.90 -9.08
C LEU A 42 -1.85 -5.84 -8.67
N GLY A 43 -2.64 -6.11 -7.63
CA GLY A 43 -3.64 -5.17 -7.12
C GLY A 43 -3.01 -3.86 -6.65
N TYR A 44 -1.95 -3.93 -5.85
CA TYR A 44 -1.22 -2.75 -5.40
C TYR A 44 -0.66 -1.95 -6.60
N ALA A 45 0.04 -2.63 -7.52
CA ALA A 45 0.67 -1.98 -8.68
C ALA A 45 -0.34 -1.27 -9.60
N LEU A 46 -1.55 -1.84 -9.76
CA LEU A 46 -2.65 -1.23 -10.49
C LEU A 46 -3.21 0.00 -9.75
N ALA A 47 -3.48 -0.14 -8.45
CA ALA A 47 -4.07 0.93 -7.64
C ALA A 47 -3.18 2.16 -7.57
N VAL A 48 -1.86 2.00 -7.35
CA VAL A 48 -0.93 3.14 -7.28
C VAL A 48 -0.78 3.88 -8.61
N ARG A 49 -1.05 3.20 -9.74
CA ARG A 49 -1.07 3.77 -11.09
C ARG A 49 -2.45 4.32 -11.50
N GLY A 50 -3.48 4.12 -10.68
CA GLY A 50 -4.85 4.51 -11.01
C GLY A 50 -5.49 3.67 -12.12
N GLU A 51 -4.94 2.48 -12.41
CA GLU A 51 -5.42 1.61 -13.48
C GLU A 51 -6.36 0.53 -12.92
N ASN A 52 -7.52 0.33 -13.55
CA ASN A 52 -8.48 -0.73 -13.17
C ASN A 52 -8.71 -0.81 -11.64
N VAL A 53 -8.99 0.34 -11.02
CA VAL A 53 -9.03 0.51 -9.56
C VAL A 53 -9.96 -0.49 -8.87
N ASP A 54 -11.12 -0.78 -9.46
CA ASP A 54 -12.05 -1.76 -8.87
C ASP A 54 -11.49 -3.20 -8.90
N GLU A 55 -10.85 -3.60 -10.00
CA GLU A 55 -10.14 -4.90 -10.11
C GLU A 55 -9.03 -4.98 -9.04
N ALA A 56 -8.28 -3.89 -8.90
CA ALA A 56 -7.19 -3.78 -7.94
C ALA A 56 -7.67 -3.98 -6.48
N LEU A 57 -8.72 -3.26 -6.09
CA LEU A 57 -9.32 -3.37 -4.76
C LEU A 57 -9.92 -4.75 -4.51
N GLU A 58 -10.54 -5.39 -5.52
CA GLU A 58 -11.05 -6.76 -5.38
C GLU A 58 -9.93 -7.77 -5.14
N MET A 59 -8.82 -7.67 -5.88
CA MET A 59 -7.65 -8.53 -5.68
C MET A 59 -7.04 -8.33 -4.29
N LEU A 60 -6.91 -7.10 -3.83
CA LEU A 60 -6.37 -6.78 -2.50
C LEU A 60 -7.29 -7.27 -1.38
N ARG A 61 -8.61 -7.08 -1.50
CA ARG A 61 -9.58 -7.65 -0.55
C ARG A 61 -9.50 -9.17 -0.50
N THR A 62 -9.32 -9.82 -1.65
CA THR A 62 -9.13 -11.27 -1.73
C THR A 62 -7.82 -11.70 -1.07
N ALA A 63 -6.72 -10.98 -1.30
CA ALA A 63 -5.44 -11.23 -0.64
C ALA A 63 -5.54 -11.10 0.89
N VAL A 64 -6.25 -10.08 1.40
CA VAL A 64 -6.55 -9.91 2.83
C VAL A 64 -7.36 -11.09 3.37
N ARG A 65 -8.42 -11.54 2.66
CA ARG A 65 -9.20 -12.71 3.11
C ARG A 65 -8.34 -13.98 3.20
N LEU A 66 -7.42 -14.18 2.26
CA LEU A 66 -6.55 -15.35 2.23
C LEU A 66 -5.41 -15.27 3.27
N ARG A 67 -4.95 -14.07 3.63
CA ARG A 67 -3.97 -13.85 4.71
C ARG A 67 -4.36 -12.67 5.61
N PRO A 68 -5.33 -12.87 6.51
CA PRO A 68 -5.90 -11.78 7.30
C PRO A 68 -4.94 -11.20 8.33
N ASN A 69 -3.85 -11.89 8.65
CA ASN A 69 -2.85 -11.51 9.66
C ASN A 69 -1.57 -10.93 9.04
N SER A 70 -1.61 -10.50 7.78
CA SER A 70 -0.48 -9.92 7.07
C SER A 70 -0.59 -8.40 7.08
N ALA A 71 0.13 -7.74 8.00
CA ALA A 71 0.15 -6.28 8.11
C ALA A 71 0.47 -5.60 6.78
N SER A 72 1.42 -6.14 6.01
CA SER A 72 1.80 -5.62 4.68
C SER A 72 0.70 -5.71 3.61
N ILE A 73 -0.15 -6.74 3.66
CA ILE A 73 -1.27 -6.89 2.70
C ILE A 73 -2.42 -5.96 3.11
N LEU A 74 -2.67 -5.82 4.41
CA LEU A 74 -3.62 -4.83 4.91
C LEU A 74 -3.18 -3.42 4.54
N ASP A 75 -1.90 -3.09 4.71
CA ASP A 75 -1.34 -1.82 4.28
C ASP A 75 -1.51 -1.60 2.77
N SER A 76 -1.20 -2.60 1.94
CA SER A 76 -1.42 -2.51 0.49
C SER A 76 -2.90 -2.20 0.13
N LEU A 77 -3.86 -2.84 0.82
CA LEU A 77 -5.29 -2.53 0.64
C LEU A 77 -5.64 -1.12 1.11
N GLY A 78 -5.16 -0.73 2.30
CA GLY A 78 -5.41 0.59 2.88
C GLY A 78 -4.84 1.72 2.02
N TRP A 79 -3.63 1.55 1.52
CA TRP A 79 -3.01 2.51 0.60
C TRP A 79 -3.76 2.57 -0.73
N ALA A 80 -4.18 1.43 -1.29
CA ALA A 80 -5.00 1.44 -2.50
C ALA A 80 -6.34 2.17 -2.30
N GLN A 81 -6.99 1.98 -1.15
CA GLN A 81 -8.21 2.73 -0.79
C GLN A 81 -7.91 4.23 -0.71
N PHE A 82 -6.82 4.62 -0.06
CA PHE A 82 -6.39 6.02 0.04
C PHE A 82 -6.15 6.66 -1.33
N LYS A 83 -5.36 5.99 -2.19
CA LYS A 83 -5.06 6.45 -3.56
C LYS A 83 -6.31 6.58 -4.44
N SER A 84 -7.36 5.82 -4.10
CA SER A 84 -8.65 5.84 -4.80
C SER A 84 -9.66 6.81 -4.18
N GLY A 85 -9.25 7.65 -3.22
CA GLY A 85 -10.13 8.63 -2.56
C GLY A 85 -11.05 8.06 -1.49
N ARG A 86 -10.93 6.77 -1.14
CA ARG A 86 -11.75 6.09 -0.12
C ARG A 86 -11.09 6.25 1.27
N TYR A 87 -11.00 7.49 1.75
CA TYR A 87 -10.15 7.82 2.90
C TYR A 87 -10.61 7.18 4.22
N GLU A 88 -11.91 7.14 4.48
CA GLU A 88 -12.47 6.53 5.68
C GLU A 88 -12.27 5.01 5.69
N GLU A 89 -12.44 4.36 4.53
CA GLU A 89 -12.12 2.94 4.37
C GLU A 89 -10.62 2.68 4.61
N ALA A 90 -9.75 3.55 4.06
CA ALA A 90 -8.32 3.45 4.23
C ALA A 90 -7.91 3.55 5.70
N VAL A 91 -8.48 4.51 6.45
CA VAL A 91 -8.26 4.65 7.90
C VAL A 91 -8.56 3.35 8.63
N ALA A 92 -9.75 2.77 8.44
CA ALA A 92 -10.13 1.53 9.12
C ALA A 92 -9.17 0.36 8.79
N THR A 93 -8.78 0.21 7.52
CA THR A 93 -7.85 -0.84 7.10
C THR A 93 -6.44 -0.63 7.65
N LEU A 94 -5.93 0.61 7.63
CA LEU A 94 -4.59 0.96 8.09
C LEU A 94 -4.48 0.92 9.62
N GLU A 95 -5.52 1.30 10.36
CA GLU A 95 -5.58 1.10 11.82
C GLU A 95 -5.43 -0.39 12.17
N ARG A 96 -6.10 -1.27 11.41
CA ARG A 96 -5.95 -2.72 11.58
C ARG A 96 -4.54 -3.20 11.21
N ALA A 97 -3.92 -2.65 10.16
CA ALA A 97 -2.54 -2.96 9.79
C ALA A 97 -1.55 -2.54 10.89
N ALA A 98 -1.69 -1.33 11.43
CA ALA A 98 -0.84 -0.78 12.49
C ALA A 98 -0.98 -1.56 13.82
N GLY A 99 -2.17 -2.10 14.11
CA GLY A 99 -2.41 -2.96 15.27
C GLY A 99 -1.71 -4.32 15.23
N MET A 100 -1.20 -4.75 14.07
CA MET A 100 -0.54 -6.05 13.89
C MET A 100 0.95 -6.01 14.23
N ASN A 101 1.34 -5.54 15.43
CA ASN A 101 2.70 -5.58 16.01
C ASN A 101 3.88 -5.22 15.06
N GLY A 102 3.59 -4.52 13.97
CA GLY A 102 4.54 -4.22 12.92
C GLY A 102 4.98 -2.77 13.07
N SER A 103 6.13 -2.56 13.69
CA SER A 103 6.84 -1.27 13.66
C SER A 103 7.36 -0.98 12.25
N ILE A 104 6.46 -0.85 11.29
CA ILE A 104 6.75 -0.58 9.88
C ILE A 104 6.48 0.91 9.65
N ALA A 105 7.53 1.66 9.35
CA ALA A 105 7.46 3.10 9.14
C ALA A 105 6.41 3.46 8.08
N GLU A 106 6.35 2.69 6.99
CA GLU A 106 5.43 2.88 5.87
C GLU A 106 3.95 2.81 6.30
N ILE A 107 3.57 1.85 7.15
CA ILE A 107 2.18 1.74 7.64
C ILE A 107 1.81 2.97 8.46
N SER A 108 2.72 3.44 9.31
CA SER A 108 2.49 4.66 10.10
C SER A 108 2.41 5.90 9.22
N ASP A 109 3.21 5.98 8.15
CA ASP A 109 3.14 7.08 7.19
C ASP A 109 1.80 7.10 6.43
N HIS A 110 1.41 5.95 5.86
CA HIS A 110 0.13 5.80 5.16
C HIS A 110 -1.06 6.10 6.08
N LEU A 111 -1.04 5.61 7.33
CA LEU A 111 -2.10 5.90 8.30
C LEU A 111 -2.14 7.39 8.64
N GLY A 112 -0.98 8.03 8.78
CA GLY A 112 -0.88 9.48 8.97
C GLY A 112 -1.52 10.26 7.82
N ASP A 113 -1.24 9.86 6.58
CA ASP A 113 -1.82 10.45 5.38
C ASP A 113 -3.36 10.28 5.35
N ALA A 114 -3.86 9.08 5.68
CA ALA A 114 -5.28 8.78 5.74
C ALA A 114 -6.01 9.59 6.84
N TYR A 115 -5.40 9.72 8.02
CA TYR A 115 -5.91 10.59 9.08
C TYR A 115 -5.95 12.06 8.65
N TRP A 116 -4.93 12.53 7.94
CA TRP A 116 -4.90 13.91 7.48
C TRP A 116 -6.06 14.21 6.52
N ARG A 117 -6.30 13.32 5.54
CA ARG A 117 -7.40 13.46 4.57
C ARG A 117 -8.79 13.37 5.19
N THR A 118 -8.93 12.71 6.33
CA THR A 118 -10.19 12.63 7.09
C THR A 118 -10.33 13.70 8.18
N GLY A 119 -9.41 14.67 8.25
CA GLY A 119 -9.46 15.77 9.22
C GLY A 119 -8.99 15.39 10.63
N ARG A 120 -8.51 14.16 10.83
CA ARG A 120 -7.94 13.63 12.08
C ARG A 120 -6.51 14.12 12.31
N LEU A 121 -6.29 15.43 12.28
CA LEU A 121 -4.96 16.06 12.13
C LEU A 121 -3.99 15.73 13.27
N GLN A 122 -4.47 15.63 14.52
CA GLN A 122 -3.60 15.28 15.65
C GLN A 122 -3.10 13.83 15.52
N GLN A 123 -3.99 12.91 15.15
CA GLN A 123 -3.64 11.51 14.95
C GLN A 123 -2.69 11.36 13.74
N ALA A 124 -2.90 12.15 12.68
CA ALA A 124 -1.97 12.20 11.54
C ALA A 124 -0.53 12.51 11.98
N ARG A 125 -0.34 13.60 12.74
CA ARG A 125 0.99 14.00 13.22
C ARG A 125 1.61 12.98 14.18
N LEU A 126 0.79 12.29 14.99
CA LEU A 126 1.26 11.23 15.86
C LEU A 126 1.79 10.03 15.07
N GLU A 127 1.10 9.60 14.02
CA GLU A 127 1.54 8.47 13.19
C GLU A 127 2.75 8.83 12.33
N TRP A 128 2.79 10.03 11.72
CA TRP A 128 4.02 10.49 11.05
C TRP A 128 5.20 10.59 12.02
N GLY A 129 4.96 11.00 13.27
CA GLY A 129 5.98 10.99 14.32
C GLY A 129 6.46 9.59 14.68
N ARG A 130 5.59 8.57 14.62
CA ARG A 130 5.99 7.16 14.76
C ARG A 130 6.83 6.71 13.57
N ALA A 131 6.40 7.00 12.35
CA ALA A 131 7.17 6.70 11.14
C ALA A 131 8.58 7.33 11.20
N LEU A 132 8.67 8.58 11.66
CA LEU A 132 9.93 9.33 11.76
C LEU A 132 10.96 8.65 12.66
N ARG A 133 10.52 7.98 13.73
CA ARG A 133 11.41 7.25 14.65
C ARG A 133 11.92 5.92 14.07
N LEU A 134 11.28 5.41 13.03
CA LEU A 134 11.57 4.10 12.45
C LEU A 134 12.45 4.20 11.18
N VAL A 135 12.31 5.28 10.41
CA VAL A 135 13.11 5.54 9.21
C VAL A 135 14.58 5.85 9.55
N GLN A 136 15.49 5.49 8.65
CA GLN A 136 16.92 5.66 8.86
C GLN A 136 17.52 6.78 8.00
N THR A 137 16.97 7.01 6.80
CA THR A 137 17.55 7.97 5.86
C THR A 137 17.13 9.40 6.16
N ASP A 138 18.01 10.36 5.90
CA ASP A 138 17.72 11.78 6.12
C ASP A 138 16.64 12.29 5.16
N VAL A 139 16.54 11.69 3.96
CA VAL A 139 15.50 12.01 2.97
C VAL A 139 14.11 11.67 3.50
N GLU A 140 13.92 10.46 4.04
CA GLU A 140 12.64 10.04 4.63
C GLU A 140 12.31 10.89 5.87
N LYS A 141 13.30 11.16 6.73
CA LYS A 141 13.12 12.02 7.91
C LYS A 141 12.65 13.43 7.52
N ALA A 142 13.28 14.03 6.52
CA ALA A 142 12.92 15.37 6.05
C ALA A 142 11.49 15.40 5.49
N ALA A 143 11.10 14.40 4.69
CA ALA A 143 9.75 14.29 4.15
C ALA A 143 8.69 14.16 5.26
N LEU A 144 8.93 13.30 6.25
CA LEU A 144 8.02 13.12 7.40
C LEU A 144 7.97 14.38 8.26
N GLN A 145 9.09 15.04 8.49
CA GLN A 145 9.13 16.30 9.25
C GLN A 145 8.34 17.40 8.53
N GLN A 146 8.40 17.46 7.20
CA GLN A 146 7.58 18.39 6.41
C GLN A 146 6.09 18.11 6.60
N LYS A 147 5.65 16.84 6.53
CA LYS A 147 4.26 16.46 6.81
C LYS A 147 3.86 16.84 8.26
N ILE A 148 4.72 16.56 9.25
CA ILE A 148 4.48 16.86 10.66
C ILE A 148 4.38 18.36 10.94
N THR A 149 5.08 19.21 10.20
CA THR A 149 5.00 20.67 10.39
C THR A 149 3.84 21.25 9.58
N ASN A 150 3.84 21.00 8.27
CA ASN A 150 3.00 21.72 7.32
C ASN A 150 1.72 20.96 6.94
N GLY A 151 1.63 19.67 7.24
CA GLY A 151 0.58 18.80 6.74
C GLY A 151 0.79 18.37 5.29
N MET A 152 -0.24 17.74 4.72
CA MET A 152 -0.27 17.42 3.29
C MET A 152 -0.90 18.56 2.49
N ALA A 153 -0.44 18.74 1.25
CA ALA A 153 -1.07 19.65 0.30
C ALA A 153 -2.57 19.33 0.11
N PRO A 154 -3.41 20.34 -0.17
CA PRO A 154 -4.79 20.14 -0.64
C PRO A 154 -4.83 19.24 -1.89
N LEU A 155 -5.98 18.60 -2.12
CA LEU A 155 -6.25 17.79 -3.32
C LEU A 155 -6.42 18.67 -4.56
#